data_AF-A0A1E5GH71-F1
#
_entry.id   AF-A0A1E5GH71-F1
#
_cell.length_a   1.000
_cell.length_b   1.000
_cell.length_c   1.000
_cell.angle_alpha   90.00
_cell.angle_beta   90.00
_cell.angle_gamma   90.00
#
_symmetry.space_group_name_H-M   'P 1'
#
loop_
_entity.id
_entity.type
_entity.pdbx_description
1 polymer ?
#
loop_
_entity_poly.entity_id
_entity_poly.type
_entity_poly.pdbx_seq_one_letter_code
_entity_poly.pdbx_strand_id
1 'polypeptide(L)'
;MKNLNKVLSWEVIPETVNEYVGCDDKYQVEIYEDDYLLDEFLSTPEENIYSRVIFNDGGFFTVSKENYFEIREENETSAVVGNVVDNPELEECYKK
;
A
#
# COMPACT_ATOMS: atom_id res chain seq x y z
N MET A 1 36.75 -27.19 -6.68
CA MET A 1 36.33 -25.97 -7.40
C MET A 1 35.27 -25.29 -6.55
N LYS A 2 35.46 -24.04 -6.11
CA LYS A 2 34.47 -23.32 -5.30
C LYS A 2 33.52 -22.57 -6.25
N ASN A 3 32.24 -22.95 -6.26
CA ASN A 3 31.20 -22.19 -6.95
C ASN A 3 30.95 -20.91 -6.16
N LEU A 4 31.38 -19.77 -6.72
CA LEU A 4 31.03 -18.44 -6.25
C LEU A 4 29.68 -18.06 -6.88
N ASN A 5 28.57 -18.45 -6.26
CA ASN A 5 27.28 -17.83 -6.54
C ASN A 5 27.30 -16.43 -5.91
N LYS A 6 27.76 -15.45 -6.67
CA LYS A 6 27.77 -14.05 -6.26
C LYS A 6 26.36 -13.52 -6.43
N VAL A 7 25.61 -13.43 -5.33
CA VAL A 7 24.31 -12.74 -5.31
C VAL A 7 24.59 -11.26 -5.48
N LEU A 8 24.03 -10.66 -6.53
CA LEU A 8 24.00 -9.22 -6.71
C LEU A 8 22.77 -8.70 -5.97
N SER A 9 22.95 -7.82 -5.00
CA SER A 9 21.88 -7.06 -4.36
C SER A 9 22.07 -5.58 -4.65
N TRP A 10 21.00 -4.89 -5.04
CA TRP A 10 20.96 -3.44 -5.18
C TRP A 10 19.97 -2.89 -4.15
N GLU A 11 20.26 -1.70 -3.63
CA GLU A 11 19.34 -0.94 -2.82
C GLU A 11 18.23 -0.41 -3.74
N VAL A 12 17.01 -0.84 -3.48
CA VAL A 12 15.82 -0.35 -4.17
C VAL A 12 15.38 0.90 -3.44
N ILE A 13 15.23 2.01 -4.15
CA ILE A 13 14.61 3.22 -3.60
C ILE A 13 13.10 3.11 -3.88
N PRO A 14 12.24 2.85 -2.88
CA PRO A 14 10.81 2.59 -3.10
C PRO A 14 10.11 3.71 -3.87
N GLU A 15 10.54 4.97 -3.62
CA GLU A 15 10.09 6.19 -4.30
C GLU A 15 10.26 6.15 -5.83
N THR A 16 11.08 5.23 -6.34
CA THR A 16 11.37 5.08 -7.78
C THR A 16 10.74 3.83 -8.40
N VAL A 17 10.16 2.94 -7.59
CA VAL A 17 9.49 1.73 -8.06
C VAL A 17 7.99 1.96 -8.24
N ASN A 18 7.40 2.77 -7.35
CA ASN A 18 5.95 2.95 -7.28
C ASN A 18 5.54 4.32 -7.81
N GLU A 19 4.40 4.39 -8.50
CA GLU A 19 3.88 5.64 -9.05
C GLU A 19 3.08 6.41 -7.99
N TYR A 20 3.30 7.72 -7.89
CA TYR A 20 2.45 8.61 -7.09
C TYR A 20 1.05 8.67 -7.70
N VAL A 21 0.02 8.41 -6.90
CA VAL A 21 -1.35 8.28 -7.41
C VAL A 21 -2.04 9.62 -7.72
N GLY A 22 -1.41 10.74 -7.36
CA GLY A 22 -1.93 12.08 -7.61
C GLY A 22 -2.83 12.63 -6.49
N CYS A 23 -2.82 12.03 -5.30
CA CYS A 23 -3.47 12.56 -4.11
C CYS A 23 -2.75 12.13 -2.83
N ASP A 24 -3.13 12.80 -1.73
CA ASP A 24 -2.57 12.56 -0.41
C ASP A 24 -3.65 11.95 0.50
N ASP A 25 -3.20 11.26 1.54
CA ASP A 25 -4.06 10.76 2.61
C ASP A 25 -4.58 11.90 3.49
N LYS A 26 -5.41 11.56 4.49
CA LYS A 26 -6.01 12.55 5.38
C LYS A 26 -5.01 13.35 6.23
N TYR A 27 -3.78 12.84 6.36
CA TYR A 27 -2.68 13.49 7.09
C TYR A 27 -1.71 14.22 6.13
N GLN A 28 -2.08 14.37 4.86
CA GLN A 28 -1.27 14.99 3.80
C GLN A 28 0.03 14.21 3.53
N VAL A 29 -0.01 12.89 3.67
CA VAL A 29 1.05 11.99 3.19
C VAL A 29 0.71 11.57 1.76
N GLU A 30 1.66 11.78 0.84
CA GLU A 30 1.53 11.34 -0.55
C GLU A 30 1.25 9.83 -0.62
N ILE A 31 0.26 9.43 -1.42
CA ILE A 31 -0.08 8.02 -1.62
C ILE A 31 0.59 7.51 -2.91
N TYR A 32 1.22 6.35 -2.81
CA TYR A 32 1.87 5.66 -3.92
C TYR A 32 1.19 4.32 -4.21
N GLU A 33 1.43 3.78 -5.40
CA GLU A 33 1.11 2.38 -5.70
C GLU A 33 1.68 1.45 -4.62
N ASP A 34 0.97 0.37 -4.30
CA ASP A 34 1.33 -0.62 -3.29
C ASP A 34 1.44 -0.13 -1.84
N ASP A 35 0.99 1.09 -1.55
CA ASP A 35 0.74 1.53 -0.17
C ASP A 35 -0.42 0.74 0.45
N TYR A 36 -0.32 0.55 1.76
CA TYR A 36 -1.42 0.11 2.61
C TYR A 36 -2.05 1.31 3.27
N LEU A 37 -3.38 1.39 3.14
CA LEU A 37 -4.20 2.39 3.79
C LEU A 37 -5.00 1.75 4.93
N LEU A 38 -5.12 2.47 6.03
CA LEU A 38 -6.01 2.15 7.13
C LEU A 38 -7.24 3.07 7.03
N ASP A 39 -8.42 2.51 6.84
CA ASP A 39 -9.67 3.26 6.91
C ASP A 39 -10.04 3.48 8.38
N GLU A 40 -9.67 4.63 8.94
CA GLU A 40 -9.98 4.96 10.33
C GLU A 40 -11.45 5.33 10.57
N PHE A 41 -12.24 5.57 9.51
CA PHE A 41 -13.66 5.85 9.65
C PHE A 41 -14.46 4.56 9.87
N LEU A 42 -14.10 3.49 9.16
CA LEU A 42 -14.74 2.18 9.30
C LEU A 42 -14.05 1.27 10.32
N SER A 43 -12.78 1.52 10.65
CA SER A 43 -12.07 0.74 11.68
C SER A 43 -12.65 0.93 13.07
N THR A 44 -12.61 -0.13 13.87
CA THR A 44 -13.01 -0.16 15.28
C THR A 44 -11.81 -0.51 16.17
N PRO A 45 -11.89 -0.32 17.50
CA PRO A 45 -10.81 -0.74 18.40
C PRO A 45 -10.48 -2.25 18.35
N GLU A 46 -11.40 -3.06 17.81
CA GLU A 46 -11.30 -4.53 17.76
C GLU A 46 -10.91 -5.03 16.36
N GLU A 47 -11.11 -4.20 15.32
CA GLU A 47 -10.95 -4.60 13.93
C GLU A 47 -10.51 -3.40 13.08
N ASN A 48 -9.32 -3.50 12.51
CA ASN A 48 -8.78 -2.52 11.58
C ASN A 48 -9.09 -2.95 10.14
N ILE A 49 -9.54 -2.01 9.32
CA ILE A 49 -9.82 -2.24 7.91
C ILE A 49 -8.67 -1.68 7.09
N TYR A 50 -7.94 -2.58 6.44
CA TYR A 50 -6.83 -2.25 5.57
C TYR A 50 -7.22 -2.41 4.10
N SER A 51 -6.80 -1.46 3.28
CA SER A 51 -6.85 -1.57 1.82
C SER A 51 -5.44 -1.42 1.24
N ARG A 52 -5.19 -2.01 0.08
CA ARG A 52 -3.95 -1.85 -0.69
C ARG A 52 -4.24 -1.01 -1.93
N VAL A 53 -3.36 -0.08 -2.23
CA VAL A 53 -3.40 0.73 -3.44
C VAL A 53 -2.87 -0.08 -4.62
N ILE A 54 -3.63 -0.17 -5.70
CA ILE A 54 -3.23 -0.88 -6.93
C ILE A 54 -3.54 -0.03 -8.16
N PHE A 55 -2.77 -0.23 -9.23
CA PHE A 55 -3.13 0.24 -10.55
C PHE A 55 -3.86 -0.85 -11.33
N ASN A 56 -5.06 -0.55 -11.83
CA ASN A 56 -5.84 -1.48 -12.65
C ASN A 56 -6.66 -0.71 -13.69
N ASP A 57 -6.80 -1.25 -14.90
CA ASP A 57 -7.59 -0.68 -15.99
C ASP A 57 -7.41 0.85 -16.23
N GLY A 58 -6.18 1.34 -16.09
CA GLY A 58 -5.85 2.75 -16.35
C GLY A 58 -6.10 3.71 -15.19
N GLY A 59 -6.44 3.22 -14.00
CA GLY A 59 -6.66 4.04 -12.80
C GLY A 59 -6.09 3.43 -11.53
N PHE A 60 -6.03 4.25 -10.48
CA PHE A 60 -5.63 3.83 -9.14
C PHE A 60 -6.86 3.53 -8.28
N PHE A 61 -6.80 2.41 -7.60
CA PHE A 61 -7.88 1.88 -6.79
C PHE A 61 -7.32 1.41 -5.46
N THR A 62 -8.18 1.36 -4.46
CA THR A 62 -7.93 0.60 -3.25
C THR A 62 -8.70 -0.70 -3.30
N VAL A 63 -8.03 -1.78 -2.92
CA VAL A 63 -8.64 -3.09 -2.78
C VAL A 63 -8.53 -3.53 -1.34
N SER A 64 -9.63 -3.99 -0.77
CA SER A 64 -9.66 -4.75 0.47
C SER A 64 -10.32 -6.09 0.21
N LYS A 65 -10.46 -6.93 1.25
CA LYS A 65 -11.11 -8.23 1.13
C LYS A 65 -12.57 -8.14 0.66
N GLU A 66 -13.26 -7.07 1.08
CA GLU A 66 -14.70 -6.90 0.85
C GLU A 66 -15.02 -5.79 -0.16
N ASN A 67 -14.08 -4.88 -0.38
CA ASN A 67 -14.34 -3.65 -1.11
C ASN A 67 -13.31 -3.36 -2.20
N TYR A 68 -13.76 -2.57 -3.16
CA TYR A 68 -12.96 -2.06 -4.26
C TYR A 68 -13.43 -0.66 -4.60
N PHE A 69 -12.60 0.35 -4.36
CA PHE A 69 -12.96 1.76 -4.50
C PHE A 69 -11.94 2.52 -5.33
N GLU A 70 -12.39 3.59 -5.99
CA GLU A 70 -11.46 4.55 -6.58
C GLU A 70 -10.67 5.24 -5.46
N ILE A 71 -9.37 5.45 -5.66
CA ILE A 71 -8.50 6.02 -4.61
C ILE A 71 -9.00 7.38 -4.09
N ARG A 72 -9.66 8.16 -4.96
CA ARG A 72 -10.24 9.48 -4.63
C ARG A 72 -11.44 9.42 -3.69
N GLU A 73 -12.05 8.25 -3.52
CA GLU A 73 -13.15 8.05 -2.57
C GLU A 73 -12.63 7.71 -1.16
N GLU A 74 -11.42 7.16 -1.05
CA GLU A 74 -10.85 6.70 0.23
C GLU A 74 -9.78 7.62 0.83
N ASN A 75 -9.13 8.47 0.03
CA ASN A 75 -7.95 9.22 0.48
C ASN A 75 -8.27 10.19 1.64
N GLU A 76 -9.48 10.76 1.69
CA GLU A 76 -9.88 11.71 2.73
C GLU A 76 -10.15 11.07 4.11
N THR A 77 -10.42 9.76 4.16
CA THR A 77 -10.75 9.04 5.40
C THR A 77 -9.65 8.11 5.86
N SER A 78 -8.72 7.76 4.98
CA SER A 78 -7.70 6.76 5.22
C SER A 78 -6.33 7.36 5.55
N ALA A 79 -5.49 6.58 6.22
CA ALA A 79 -4.10 6.92 6.53
C ALA A 79 -3.13 5.92 5.90
N VAL A 80 -2.03 6.39 5.32
CA VAL A 80 -0.93 5.52 4.89
C VAL A 80 -0.26 4.93 6.14
N VAL A 81 -0.16 3.61 6.20
CA VAL A 81 0.41 2.88 7.35
C VAL A 81 1.63 2.04 7.02
N GLY A 82 2.01 1.96 5.75
CA GLY A 82 3.17 1.23 5.25
C GLY A 82 2.98 0.84 3.79
N ASN A 83 3.93 0.08 3.24
CA ASN A 83 3.87 -0.41 1.86
C ASN A 83 4.31 -1.88 1.78
N VAL A 84 4.10 -2.51 0.62
CA VAL A 84 4.40 -3.94 0.41
C VAL A 84 5.89 -4.30 0.57
N VAL A 85 6.80 -3.33 0.35
CA VAL A 85 8.26 -3.56 0.34
C VAL A 85 8.85 -3.43 1.74
N ASP A 86 8.53 -2.34 2.42
CA ASP A 86 9.09 -1.98 3.73
C ASP A 86 8.33 -2.62 4.89
N ASN A 87 7.05 -2.92 4.70
CA ASN A 87 6.15 -3.50 5.70
C ASN A 87 5.47 -4.79 5.21
N PRO A 88 6.25 -5.82 4.82
CA PRO A 88 5.70 -7.08 4.31
C PRO A 88 4.79 -7.79 5.32
N GLU A 89 4.90 -7.49 6.62
CA GLU A 89 4.01 -8.01 7.67
C GLU A 89 2.56 -7.52 7.55
N LEU A 90 2.31 -6.37 6.90
CA LEU A 90 0.97 -5.84 6.70
C LEU A 90 0.15 -6.66 5.71
N GLU A 91 0.80 -7.44 4.84
CA GLU A 91 0.15 -8.37 3.90
C GLU A 91 -0.70 -9.43 4.64
N GLU A 92 -0.28 -9.86 5.83
CA GLU A 92 -1.07 -10.80 6.65
C GLU A 92 -2.28 -10.13 7.30
N CYS A 93 -2.20 -8.83 7.60
CA CYS A 93 -3.32 -8.04 8.11
C CYS A 93 -4.34 -7.77 7.01
N TYR A 94 -3.89 -7.50 5.79
CA TYR A 94 -4.72 -7.35 4.59
C TYR A 94 -5.52 -8.62 4.24
N LYS A 95 -4.99 -9.81 4.52
CA LYS A 95 -5.64 -11.10 4.20
C LYS A 95 -6.65 -11.59 5.24
N LYS A 96 -6.67 -11.02 6.44
CA LYS A 96 -7.57 -11.45 7.53
C LYS A 96 -8.98 -10.94 7.29
#